data_AF-A0A140LDK7-F1
#
_entry.id   AF-A0A140LDK7-F1
#
_cell.length_a   1.000
_cell.length_b   1.000
_cell.length_c   1.000
_cell.angle_alpha   90.00
_cell.angle_beta   90.00
_cell.angle_gamma   90.00
#
_symmetry.space_group_name_H-M   'P 1'
#
loop_
_entity.id
_entity.type
_entity.pdbx_description
1 polymer ?
#
loop_
_entity_poly.entity_id
_entity_poly.type
_entity_poly.pdbx_seq_one_letter_code
_entity_poly.pdbx_strand_id
1 'polypeptide(L)'
;MACGEHHIDFYTSKTCKRCKRLIRTSSIYGYCENCEEIMHEAYIKIKNYLQDFPAATTMEIQNELGISVKIIHHLIAEGRVSFHSK
;
A
#
# COMPACT_ATOMS: atom_id res chain seq x y z
N MET A 1 24.21 14.43 29.46
CA MET A 1 24.19 13.43 28.36
C MET A 1 22.76 12.93 28.22
N ALA A 2 22.05 13.38 27.19
CA ALA A 2 20.71 12.90 26.89
C ALA A 2 20.82 11.63 26.04
N CYS A 3 20.80 10.47 26.69
CA CYS A 3 20.59 9.21 26.01
C CYS A 3 19.09 9.16 25.67
N GLY A 4 18.75 9.56 24.44
CA GLY A 4 17.39 9.50 23.95
C GLY A 4 16.91 8.05 23.95
N GLU A 5 15.89 7.78 24.74
CA GLU A 5 15.19 6.50 24.77
C GLU A 5 14.44 6.35 23.45
N HIS A 6 15.08 5.69 22.48
CA HIS A 6 14.41 5.22 21.29
C HIS A 6 13.56 4.03 21.72
N HIS A 7 12.31 4.31 22.12
CA HIS A 7 11.26 3.30 22.22
C HIS A 7 11.06 2.70 20.84
N ILE A 8 11.85 1.69 20.50
CA ILE A 8 11.52 0.82 19.38
C ILE A 8 10.51 -0.17 19.94
N ASP A 9 9.23 0.08 19.65
CA ASP A 9 8.10 -0.83 19.87
C ASP A 9 8.31 -2.15 19.09
N PHE A 10 9.32 -2.91 19.50
CA PHE A 10 9.56 -4.29 19.10
C PHE A 10 8.71 -5.19 19.98
N TYR A 11 7.41 -5.25 19.67
CA TYR A 11 6.51 -6.39 19.83
C TYR A 11 5.09 -5.88 20.02
N THR A 12 4.52 -5.32 18.96
CA THR A 12 3.07 -5.38 18.79
C THR A 12 2.84 -6.50 17.79
N SER A 13 2.00 -7.45 18.17
CA SER A 13 1.35 -8.40 17.27
C SER A 13 0.59 -7.61 16.19
N LYS A 14 1.30 -7.11 15.18
CA LYS A 14 0.72 -6.21 14.20
C LYS A 14 -0.27 -7.00 13.37
N THR A 15 -1.54 -6.66 13.46
CA THR A 15 -2.54 -7.12 12.50
C THR A 15 -2.31 -6.40 11.18
N CYS A 16 -2.37 -7.13 10.07
CA CYS A 16 -2.28 -6.57 8.73
C CYS A 16 -3.32 -5.47 8.54
N LYS A 17 -2.89 -4.28 8.10
CA LYS A 17 -3.78 -3.14 7.84
C LYS A 17 -4.93 -3.50 6.89
N ARG A 18 -4.64 -4.36 5.90
CA ARG A 18 -5.57 -4.77 4.83
C ARG A 18 -6.50 -5.92 5.23
N CYS A 19 -5.93 -7.07 5.62
CA CYS A 19 -6.71 -8.30 5.84
C CYS A 19 -6.98 -8.61 7.33
N LYS A 20 -6.48 -7.77 8.25
CA LYS A 20 -6.60 -7.92 9.71
C LYS A 20 -6.02 -9.23 10.28
N ARG A 21 -5.35 -10.06 9.47
CA ARG A 21 -4.63 -11.25 9.92
C ARG A 21 -3.41 -10.86 10.74
N LEU A 22 -3.08 -11.66 11.76
CA LEU A 22 -1.83 -11.53 12.51
C LEU A 22 -0.63 -11.67 11.59
N ILE A 23 0.27 -10.68 11.62
CA ILE A 23 1.54 -10.75 10.92
C ILE A 23 2.50 -11.58 11.78
N ARG A 24 3.00 -12.69 11.22
CA ARG A 24 3.96 -13.58 11.90
C ARG A 24 5.41 -13.11 11.78
N THR A 25 5.69 -12.30 10.77
CA THR A 25 7.03 -11.81 10.41
C THR A 25 7.16 -10.32 10.70
N SER A 26 8.37 -9.80 10.88
CA SER A 26 8.59 -8.35 10.97
C SER A 26 8.21 -7.68 9.65
N SER A 27 7.09 -6.96 9.63
CA SER A 27 6.67 -6.16 8.48
C SER A 27 6.91 -4.68 8.71
N ILE A 28 7.73 -4.08 7.84
CA ILE A 28 8.08 -2.65 7.89
C ILE A 28 6.84 -1.79 7.63
N TYR A 29 5.98 -2.21 6.70
CA TYR A 29 4.82 -1.43 6.25
C TYR A 29 3.50 -1.79 6.95
N GLY A 30 3.49 -2.81 7.82
CA GLY A 30 2.29 -3.26 8.53
C GLY A 30 1.32 -4.09 7.69
N TYR A 31 1.80 -4.74 6.62
CA TYR A 31 1.06 -5.74 5.84
C TYR A 31 1.63 -7.13 6.09
N CYS A 32 0.81 -8.18 6.02
CA CYS A 32 1.34 -9.55 5.97
C CYS A 32 2.04 -9.81 4.61
N GLU A 33 2.91 -10.82 4.54
CA GLU A 33 3.65 -11.21 3.32
C GLU A 33 2.77 -11.22 2.06
N ASN A 34 1.61 -11.87 2.13
CA ASN A 34 0.70 -12.02 1.00
C ASN A 34 0.05 -10.68 0.60
N CYS A 35 -0.27 -9.82 1.58
CA CYS A 35 -0.82 -8.51 1.25
C CYS A 35 0.27 -7.57 0.74
N GLU A 36 1.51 -7.69 1.21
CA GLU A 36 2.63 -6.91 0.70
C GLU A 36 2.88 -7.20 -0.77
N GLU A 37 2.91 -8.47 -1.18
CA GLU A 37 3.06 -8.86 -2.58
C GLU A 37 1.92 -8.30 -3.45
N ILE A 38 0.67 -8.45 -3.00
CA ILE A 38 -0.50 -7.92 -3.72
C ILE A 38 -0.41 -6.39 -3.87
N MET A 39 -0.03 -5.68 -2.80
CA MET A 39 0.10 -4.22 -2.82
C MET A 39 1.24 -3.79 -3.75
N HIS A 40 2.35 -4.54 -3.75
CA HIS A 40 3.50 -4.26 -4.59
C HIS A 40 3.17 -4.48 -6.08
N GLU A 41 2.54 -5.60 -6.43
CA GLU A 41 2.12 -5.89 -7.79
C GLU A 41 1.11 -4.86 -8.30
N ALA A 42 0.09 -4.55 -7.49
CA ALA A 42 -0.89 -3.52 -7.82
C ALA A 42 -0.24 -2.16 -8.05
N TYR A 43 0.72 -1.78 -7.19
CA TYR A 43 1.47 -0.54 -7.35
C TYR A 43 2.24 -0.48 -8.67
N ILE A 44 2.97 -1.55 -9.04
CA ILE A 44 3.72 -1.60 -10.30
C ILE A 44 2.77 -1.46 -11.49
N LYS A 45 1.66 -2.23 -11.50
CA LYS A 45 0.66 -2.20 -12.57
C LYS A 45 0.04 -0.80 -12.73
N ILE A 46 -0.40 -0.20 -11.62
CA ILE A 46 -0.97 1.16 -11.61
C ILE A 46 0.05 2.19 -12.07
N LYS A 47 1.29 2.10 -11.59
CA LYS A 47 2.37 3.01 -11.98
C LYS A 47 2.64 2.95 -13.48
N ASN A 48 2.77 1.74 -14.05
CA ASN A 48 2.96 1.58 -15.49
C ASN A 48 1.77 2.13 -16.26
N TYR A 49 0.55 1.81 -15.85
CA TYR A 49 -0.65 2.32 -16.50
C TYR A 49 -0.76 3.86 -16.45
N LEU A 50 -0.38 4.48 -15.33
CA LEU A 50 -0.34 5.94 -15.21
C LEU A 50 0.80 6.59 -16.02
N GLN A 51 1.83 5.85 -16.43
CA GLN A 51 2.85 6.37 -17.35
C GLN A 51 2.28 6.57 -18.75
N ASP A 52 1.48 5.61 -19.24
CA ASP A 52 0.80 5.71 -20.53
C ASP A 52 -0.44 6.61 -20.46
N PHE A 53 -1.19 6.56 -19.35
CA PHE A 53 -2.45 7.27 -19.14
C PHE A 53 -2.41 8.14 -17.87
N PRO A 54 -1.74 9.31 -17.90
CA PRO A 54 -1.56 10.14 -16.72
C PRO A 54 -2.86 10.77 -16.19
N ALA A 55 -3.90 10.84 -17.03
CA ALA A 55 -5.22 11.35 -16.68
C ALA A 55 -6.20 10.24 -16.23
N ALA A 56 -5.74 9.00 -16.14
CA ALA A 56 -6.61 7.88 -15.79
C ALA A 56 -7.20 8.01 -14.39
N THR A 57 -8.48 7.68 -14.28
CA THR A 57 -9.23 7.67 -13.03
C THR A 57 -9.10 6.33 -12.31
N THR A 58 -9.44 6.31 -11.01
CA THR A 58 -9.51 5.07 -10.23
C THR A 58 -10.48 4.05 -10.82
N MET A 59 -11.56 4.50 -11.48
CA MET A 59 -12.51 3.61 -12.15
C MET A 59 -11.91 2.93 -13.39
N GLU A 60 -11.20 3.69 -14.24
CA GLU A 60 -10.53 3.14 -15.41
C GLU A 60 -9.48 2.11 -15.02
N ILE A 61 -8.65 2.44 -14.02
CA ILE A 61 -7.64 1.53 -13.48
C ILE A 61 -8.28 0.23 -12.95
N GLN A 62 -9.41 0.33 -12.26
CA GLN A 62 -10.14 -0.87 -11.82
C GLN A 62 -10.63 -1.69 -13.01
N ASN A 63 -11.20 -1.05 -14.03
CA ASN A 63 -11.75 -1.74 -15.19
C ASN A 63 -10.65 -2.43 -16.01
N GLU A 64 -9.56 -1.71 -16.28
CA GLU A 64 -8.48 -2.19 -17.15
C GLU A 64 -7.56 -3.19 -16.44
N LEU A 65 -7.20 -2.93 -15.17
CA LEU A 65 -6.26 -3.78 -14.44
C LEU A 65 -6.94 -4.83 -13.56
N GLY A 66 -8.27 -4.76 -13.40
CA GLY A 66 -9.04 -5.65 -12.52
C GLY A 66 -8.70 -5.48 -11.02
N ILE A 67 -8.03 -4.39 -10.64
CA ILE A 67 -7.60 -4.15 -9.26
C ILE A 67 -8.76 -3.56 -8.48
N SER A 68 -9.08 -4.16 -7.32
CA SER A 68 -10.15 -3.65 -6.47
C SER A 68 -9.91 -2.20 -6.04
N VAL A 69 -10.95 -1.36 -6.14
CA VAL A 69 -10.94 0.05 -5.70
C VAL A 69 -10.41 0.23 -4.28
N LYS A 70 -10.66 -0.72 -3.36
CA LYS A 70 -10.10 -0.70 -1.99
C LYS A 70 -8.56 -0.68 -1.96
N ILE A 71 -7.91 -1.43 -2.85
CA ILE A 71 -6.44 -1.49 -2.95
C ILE A 71 -5.92 -0.16 -3.49
N ILE A 72 -6.57 0.36 -4.55
CA ILE A 72 -6.20 1.64 -5.16
C ILE A 72 -6.32 2.76 -4.12
N HIS A 73 -7.43 2.84 -3.38
CA HIS A 73 -7.58 3.81 -2.30
C HIS A 73 -6.53 3.66 -1.20
N HIS A 74 -6.13 2.45 -0.83
CA HIS A 74 -5.05 2.26 0.15
C HIS A 74 -3.71 2.80 -0.38
N LEU A 75 -3.40 2.57 -1.66
CA LEU A 75 -2.17 3.09 -2.28
C LEU A 75 -2.17 4.63 -2.38
N ILE A 76 -3.33 5.23 -2.64
CA ILE A 76 -3.52 6.69 -2.61
C ILE A 76 -3.36 7.22 -1.18
N ALA A 77 -4.04 6.59 -0.21
CA ALA A 77 -4.04 7.03 1.18
C ALA A 77 -2.65 6.94 1.84
N GLU A 78 -1.83 5.96 1.44
CA GLU A 78 -0.43 5.88 1.87
C GLU A 78 0.52 6.81 1.10
N GLY A 79 0.00 7.64 0.18
CA GLY A 79 0.80 8.57 -0.63
C GLY A 79 1.74 7.89 -1.62
N ARG A 80 1.55 6.59 -1.89
CA ARG A 80 2.37 5.83 -2.83
C ARG A 80 2.02 6.15 -4.28
N VAL A 81 0.78 6.56 -4.54
CA VAL A 81 0.27 6.93 -5.86
C VAL A 81 -0.47 8.26 -5.75
N SER A 82 -0.13 9.21 -6.60
CA SER A 82 -0.80 10.51 -6.67
C SER A 82 -1.52 10.64 -8.01
N PHE A 83 -2.82 10.88 -7.97
CA PHE A 83 -3.59 11.25 -9.14
C PHE A 83 -3.50 12.76 -9.31
N HIS A 84 -2.97 13.23 -10.43
CA HIS A 84 -3.04 14.65 -10.76
C HIS A 84 -4.44 14.91 -11.32
N SER A 85 -5.43 15.07 -10.44
CA SER A 85 -6.70 15.65 -10.86
C SER A 85 -6.41 17.10 -11.25
N LYS A 86 -6.54 17.41 -12.54
CA LYS A 86 -6.60 18.79 -13.02
C LYS A 86 -8.00 19.35 -12.82
#